data_AF-A0A9D8RSE6-F1
#
_entry.id   AF-A0A9D8RSE6-F1
#
_cell.length_a   1.000
_cell.length_b   1.000
_cell.length_c   1.000
_cell.angle_alpha   90.00
_cell.angle_beta   90.00
_cell.angle_gamma   90.00
#
_symmetry.space_group_name_H-M   'P 1'
#
loop_
_entity.id
_entity.type
_entity.pdbx_description
1 polymer ?
#
loop_
_entity_poly.entity_id
_entity_poly.type
_entity_poly.pdbx_seq_one_letter_code
_entity_poly.pdbx_strand_id
1 'polypeptide(L)'
;MAFLHLYLGEGSTNSKSYFKLDGWKIFTFHNGDYVEIPDGKHLITFEGANTDWHIQENLNSHDCMTITVLATSMGMIMGAPEYKIEEHDDDVIEMIKGFADEIAQAADEKSTANFKFGLKMVISISILVGSLACFLSYNVIFGIIFLLVGGVLLISTVAKRKKDNK
;
A
#
# COMPACT_ATOMS: atom_id res chain seq x y z
N MET A 1 -15.89 -13.28 -11.36
CA MET A 1 -15.04 -12.16 -10.91
C MET A 1 -13.99 -11.97 -11.98
N ALA A 2 -13.94 -10.80 -12.60
CA ALA A 2 -12.91 -10.46 -13.57
C ALA A 2 -11.68 -9.86 -12.86
N PHE A 3 -10.57 -9.76 -13.57
CA PHE A 3 -9.35 -9.16 -13.05
C PHE A 3 -8.90 -7.97 -13.90
N LEU A 4 -8.47 -6.91 -13.21
CA LEU A 4 -7.72 -5.82 -13.82
C LEU A 4 -6.24 -5.99 -13.45
N HIS A 5 -5.37 -6.06 -14.43
CA HIS A 5 -3.92 -6.06 -14.25
C HIS A 5 -3.35 -4.72 -14.70
N LEU A 6 -2.60 -4.05 -13.84
CA LEU A 6 -2.25 -2.65 -14.03
C LEU A 6 -0.73 -2.49 -14.16
N TYR A 7 -0.28 -1.95 -15.29
CA TYR A 7 1.13 -1.83 -15.62
C TYR A 7 1.54 -0.37 -15.85
N LEU A 8 2.73 -0.02 -15.38
CA LEU A 8 3.38 1.24 -15.70
C LEU A 8 4.21 1.08 -16.97
N GLY A 9 3.83 1.80 -18.01
CA GLY A 9 4.54 1.80 -19.28
C GLY A 9 5.95 2.37 -19.16
N GLU A 10 6.78 2.02 -20.13
CA GLU A 10 8.16 2.50 -20.25
C GLU A 10 8.20 4.04 -20.30
N GLY A 11 9.11 4.65 -19.52
CA GLY A 11 9.19 6.11 -19.37
C GLY A 11 8.37 6.69 -18.20
N SER A 12 7.63 5.84 -17.46
CA SER A 12 7.03 6.25 -16.19
C SER A 12 8.09 6.54 -15.12
N THR A 13 7.87 7.60 -14.34
CA THR A 13 8.84 8.06 -13.32
C THR A 13 8.32 7.95 -11.88
N ASN A 14 7.10 7.46 -11.70
CA ASN A 14 6.51 7.16 -10.39
C ASN A 14 6.00 5.73 -10.34
N SER A 15 6.02 5.12 -9.17
CA SER A 15 5.48 3.80 -8.88
C SER A 15 4.05 3.81 -8.33
N LYS A 16 3.41 4.98 -8.24
CA LYS A 16 2.06 5.15 -7.68
C LYS A 16 1.22 6.16 -8.46
N SER A 17 0.04 5.75 -8.89
CA SER A 17 -1.00 6.62 -9.47
C SER A 17 -2.36 6.28 -8.81
N TYR A 18 -3.48 6.79 -9.31
CA TYR A 18 -4.81 6.33 -8.90
C TYR A 18 -5.81 6.26 -10.06
N PHE A 19 -6.78 5.36 -9.96
CA PHE A 19 -7.96 5.32 -10.84
C PHE A 19 -9.24 5.20 -10.06
N LYS A 20 -10.34 5.55 -10.73
CA LYS A 20 -11.70 5.37 -10.25
C LYS A 20 -12.37 4.26 -11.05
N LEU A 21 -12.90 3.27 -10.34
CA LEU A 21 -13.81 2.27 -10.90
C LEU A 21 -15.26 2.68 -10.62
N ASP A 22 -16.06 2.64 -11.67
CA ASP A 22 -17.49 2.98 -11.70
C ASP A 22 -17.82 4.38 -11.17
N GLY A 23 -16.82 5.27 -11.16
CA GLY A 23 -16.95 6.66 -10.72
C GLY A 23 -16.83 6.89 -9.21
N TRP A 24 -16.70 5.85 -8.38
CA TRP A 24 -16.70 6.02 -6.91
C TRP A 24 -15.60 5.25 -6.17
N LYS A 25 -15.12 4.11 -6.67
CA LYS A 25 -14.10 3.32 -5.97
C LYS A 25 -12.70 3.75 -6.41
N ILE A 26 -11.93 4.38 -5.51
CA ILE A 26 -10.56 4.81 -5.78
C ILE A 26 -9.59 3.69 -5.44
N PHE A 27 -8.72 3.37 -6.38
CA PHE A 27 -7.64 2.41 -6.20
C PHE A 27 -6.31 3.12 -6.37
N THR A 28 -5.38 2.84 -5.46
CA THR A 28 -3.97 3.26 -5.60
C THR A 28 -3.24 2.15 -6.34
N PHE A 29 -2.53 2.48 -7.41
CA PHE A 29 -1.78 1.48 -8.16
C PHE A 29 -0.39 1.24 -7.56
N HIS A 30 0.02 -0.02 -7.53
CA HIS A 30 1.41 -0.41 -7.68
C HIS A 30 1.61 -1.16 -8.99
N ASN A 31 2.80 -1.04 -9.57
CA ASN A 31 3.09 -1.66 -10.85
C ASN A 31 3.02 -3.20 -10.75
N GLY A 32 2.20 -3.82 -11.60
CA GLY A 32 1.99 -5.26 -11.61
C GLY A 32 0.89 -5.74 -10.65
N ASP A 33 0.11 -4.83 -10.07
CA ASP A 33 -1.01 -5.19 -9.21
C ASP A 33 -2.17 -5.80 -10.00
N TYR A 34 -2.82 -6.78 -9.37
CA TYR A 34 -4.10 -7.34 -9.80
C TYR A 34 -5.22 -6.83 -8.89
N VAL A 35 -6.31 -6.38 -9.50
CA VAL A 35 -7.51 -5.91 -8.81
C VAL A 35 -8.69 -6.77 -9.25
N GLU A 36 -9.27 -7.49 -8.29
CA GLU A 36 -10.50 -8.25 -8.51
C GLU A 36 -11.71 -7.31 -8.60
N ILE A 37 -12.54 -7.52 -9.61
CA ILE A 37 -13.78 -6.76 -9.85
C ILE A 37 -14.94 -7.71 -10.15
N PRO A 38 -16.18 -7.34 -9.81
CA PRO A 38 -17.35 -8.15 -10.15
C PRO A 38 -17.54 -8.25 -11.67
N ASP A 39 -18.34 -9.22 -12.10
CA ASP A 39 -18.67 -9.35 -13.52
C ASP A 39 -19.69 -8.27 -13.92
N GLY A 40 -19.54 -7.75 -15.14
CA GLY A 40 -20.48 -6.80 -15.73
C GLY A 40 -19.80 -5.61 -16.38
N LYS A 41 -20.60 -4.56 -16.58
CA LYS A 41 -20.18 -3.34 -17.27
C LYS A 41 -19.49 -2.39 -16.30
N HIS A 42 -18.24 -2.07 -16.57
CA HIS A 42 -17.43 -1.19 -15.73
C HIS A 42 -16.99 0.08 -16.46
N LEU A 43 -16.88 1.18 -15.72
CA LEU A 43 -16.28 2.44 -16.17
C LEU A 43 -15.00 2.70 -15.38
N ILE A 44 -13.86 2.61 -16.05
CA ILE A 44 -12.54 2.87 -15.46
C ILE A 44 -12.11 4.27 -15.86
N THR A 45 -11.87 5.14 -14.89
CA THR A 45 -11.48 6.54 -15.11
C THR A 45 -10.09 6.81 -14.56
N PHE A 46 -9.25 7.41 -15.41
CA PHE A 46 -7.88 7.80 -15.09
C PHE A 46 -7.80 9.32 -15.14
N GLU A 47 -7.44 9.93 -14.00
CA GLU A 47 -7.26 11.38 -13.95
C GLU A 47 -5.89 11.75 -14.50
N GLY A 48 -5.89 12.54 -15.57
CA GLY A 48 -4.69 12.98 -16.25
C GLY A 48 -4.31 14.41 -15.87
N ALA A 49 -3.08 14.80 -16.19
CA ALA A 49 -2.61 16.17 -15.92
C ALA A 49 -3.41 17.24 -16.68
N ASN A 50 -3.90 16.89 -17.87
CA ASN A 50 -4.59 17.83 -18.77
C ASN A 50 -5.98 17.35 -19.21
N THR A 51 -6.23 16.03 -19.13
CA THR A 51 -7.46 15.41 -19.64
C THR A 51 -7.67 14.09 -18.92
N ASP A 52 -8.91 13.82 -18.55
CA ASP A 52 -9.32 12.54 -17.97
C ASP A 52 -9.58 11.52 -19.08
N TRP A 53 -9.21 10.28 -18.80
CA TRP A 53 -9.40 9.16 -19.72
C TRP A 53 -10.39 8.16 -19.14
N HIS A 54 -11.21 7.59 -20.02
CA HIS A 54 -12.26 6.67 -19.64
C HIS A 54 -12.20 5.42 -20.51
N ILE A 55 -12.26 4.24 -19.88
CA ILE A 55 -12.44 2.96 -20.54
C ILE A 55 -13.74 2.36 -20.03
N GLN A 56 -14.61 1.92 -20.94
CA GLN A 56 -15.87 1.28 -20.59
C GLN A 56 -15.98 -0.07 -21.26
N GLU A 57 -15.97 -1.13 -20.47
CA GLU A 57 -15.95 -2.51 -20.96
C GLU A 57 -16.90 -3.39 -20.17
N ASN A 58 -17.32 -4.51 -20.78
CA ASN A 58 -18.12 -5.53 -20.14
C ASN A 58 -17.24 -6.76 -19.88
N LEU A 59 -16.94 -7.03 -18.62
CA LEU A 59 -15.98 -8.04 -18.20
C LEU A 59 -16.69 -9.21 -17.53
N ASN A 60 -16.24 -10.42 -17.84
CA ASN A 60 -16.77 -11.67 -17.29
C ASN A 60 -15.73 -12.37 -16.40
N SER A 61 -16.13 -13.45 -15.74
CA SER A 61 -15.30 -14.14 -14.74
C SER A 61 -13.98 -14.73 -15.26
N HIS A 62 -13.81 -14.85 -16.57
CA HIS A 62 -12.62 -15.39 -17.23
C HIS A 62 -11.78 -14.29 -17.87
N ASP A 63 -12.19 -13.02 -17.77
CA ASP A 63 -11.48 -11.92 -18.37
C ASP A 63 -10.39 -11.38 -17.43
N CYS A 64 -9.19 -11.24 -17.97
CA CYS A 64 -8.13 -10.43 -17.41
C CYS A 64 -7.87 -9.23 -18.34
N MET A 65 -8.22 -8.04 -17.87
CA MET A 65 -7.96 -6.80 -18.58
C MET A 65 -6.62 -6.22 -18.12
N THR A 66 -5.64 -6.16 -19.01
CA THR A 66 -4.36 -5.49 -18.74
C THR A 66 -4.44 -4.04 -19.20
N ILE A 67 -4.13 -3.09 -18.31
CA ILE A 67 -4.10 -1.66 -18.62
C ILE A 67 -2.69 -1.11 -18.36
N THR A 68 -2.12 -0.47 -19.38
CA THR A 68 -0.81 0.16 -19.34
C THR A 68 -0.97 1.67 -19.31
N VAL A 69 -0.36 2.33 -18.33
CA VAL A 69 -0.41 3.79 -18.18
C VAL A 69 0.98 4.41 -18.10
N LEU A 70 1.12 5.62 -18.64
CA LEU A 70 2.32 6.45 -18.46
C LEU A 70 2.06 7.51 -17.39
N ALA A 71 2.90 7.55 -16.36
CA ALA A 71 2.72 8.46 -15.22
C ALA A 71 3.94 9.33 -14.91
N THR A 72 3.69 10.59 -14.53
CA THR A 72 4.71 11.51 -14.01
C THR A 72 5.17 11.10 -12.61
N SER A 73 6.28 11.70 -12.14
CA SER A 73 6.78 11.57 -10.76
C SER A 73 5.75 11.94 -9.68
N MET A 74 4.72 12.72 -10.03
CA MET A 74 3.62 13.10 -9.14
C MET A 74 2.41 12.15 -9.22
N GLY A 75 2.47 11.12 -10.06
CA GLY A 75 1.39 10.12 -10.21
C GLY A 75 0.27 10.56 -11.15
N MET A 76 0.49 11.63 -11.92
CA MET A 76 -0.47 12.11 -12.93
C MET A 76 -0.29 11.34 -14.23
N ILE A 77 -1.41 10.89 -14.82
CA ILE A 77 -1.39 10.18 -16.10
C ILE A 77 -1.07 11.17 -17.24
N MET A 78 -0.10 10.79 -18.07
CA MET A 78 0.49 11.66 -19.11
C MET A 78 -0.13 11.47 -20.50
N GLY A 79 -0.89 10.40 -20.71
CA GLY A 79 -1.47 10.06 -22.00
C GLY A 79 -2.62 9.06 -21.87
N ALA A 80 -3.22 8.73 -23.01
CA ALA A 80 -4.28 7.72 -23.06
C ALA A 80 -3.76 6.38 -22.53
N PRO A 81 -4.46 5.74 -21.58
CA PRO A 81 -4.18 4.37 -21.19
C PRO A 81 -4.35 3.43 -22.38
N GLU A 82 -3.42 2.50 -22.54
CA GLU A 82 -3.56 1.38 -23.47
C GLU A 82 -4.13 0.18 -22.71
N TYR A 83 -4.98 -0.62 -23.36
CA TYR A 83 -5.53 -1.82 -22.72
C TYR A 83 -5.73 -2.98 -23.68
N LYS A 84 -5.72 -4.19 -23.12
CA LYS A 84 -6.09 -5.45 -23.78
C LYS A 84 -6.94 -6.29 -22.83
N ILE A 85 -7.84 -7.10 -23.37
CA ILE A 85 -8.65 -8.07 -22.62
C ILE A 85 -8.28 -9.44 -23.14
N GLU A 86 -7.90 -10.33 -22.23
CA GLU A 86 -7.58 -11.72 -22.54
C GLU A 86 -8.49 -12.62 -21.72
N GLU A 87 -9.13 -13.58 -22.38
CA GLU A 87 -9.90 -14.63 -21.75
C GLU A 87 -8.95 -15.76 -21.33
N HIS A 88 -9.10 -16.26 -20.12
CA HIS A 88 -8.25 -17.30 -19.54
C HIS A 88 -9.08 -18.44 -18.96
N ASP A 89 -8.52 -19.65 -19.02
CA ASP A 89 -9.11 -20.82 -18.39
C ASP A 89 -9.12 -20.69 -16.85
N ASP A 90 -10.02 -21.44 -16.20
CA ASP A 90 -10.21 -21.42 -14.73
C ASP A 90 -8.91 -21.57 -13.94
N ASP A 91 -8.02 -22.47 -14.38
CA ASP A 91 -6.73 -22.73 -13.71
C ASP A 91 -5.84 -21.47 -13.66
N VAL A 92 -5.86 -20.67 -14.72
CA VAL A 92 -5.08 -19.44 -14.82
C VAL A 92 -5.71 -18.34 -13.97
N ILE A 93 -7.05 -18.27 -13.94
CA ILE A 93 -7.79 -17.34 -13.08
C ILE A 93 -7.52 -17.63 -11.60
N GLU A 94 -7.50 -18.91 -11.18
CA GLU A 94 -7.12 -19.29 -9.82
C GLU A 94 -5.69 -18.86 -9.47
N MET A 95 -4.75 -19.02 -10.41
CA MET A 95 -3.37 -18.57 -10.22
C MET A 95 -3.27 -17.05 -10.06
N ILE A 96 -3.97 -16.28 -10.91
CA ILE A 96 -4.02 -14.81 -10.83
C ILE A 96 -4.61 -14.37 -9.48
N LYS A 97 -5.66 -15.04 -9.03
CA LYS A 97 -6.26 -14.80 -7.72
C LYS A 97 -5.28 -15.04 -6.58
N GLY A 98 -4.50 -16.13 -6.65
CA GLY A 98 -3.43 -16.41 -5.71
C GLY A 98 -2.41 -15.26 -5.61
N PHE A 99 -1.98 -14.70 -6.75
CA PHE A 99 -1.10 -13.53 -6.75
C PHE A 99 -1.75 -12.28 -6.16
N ALA A 100 -3.03 -12.03 -6.45
CA ALA A 100 -3.77 -10.89 -5.89
C ALA A 100 -3.86 -10.99 -4.35
N ASP A 101 -4.14 -12.18 -3.83
CA ASP A 101 -4.24 -12.43 -2.39
C ASP A 101 -2.88 -12.28 -1.68
N GLU A 102 -1.79 -12.75 -2.29
CA GLU A 102 -0.43 -12.58 -1.77
C GLU A 102 -0.02 -11.09 -1.68
N ILE A 103 -0.33 -10.30 -2.73
CA ILE A 103 -0.07 -8.86 -2.75
C ILE A 103 -0.88 -8.14 -1.67
N ALA A 104 -2.16 -8.50 -1.50
CA ALA A 104 -3.02 -7.95 -0.47
C ALA A 104 -2.49 -8.24 0.95
N GLN A 105 -2.07 -9.49 1.21
CA GLN A 105 -1.48 -9.89 2.50
C GLN A 105 -0.16 -9.16 2.78
N ALA A 106 0.72 -9.02 1.78
CA ALA A 106 1.97 -8.29 1.93
C ALA A 106 1.76 -6.79 2.22
N ALA A 107 0.70 -6.18 1.66
CA ALA A 107 0.32 -4.81 1.96
C ALA A 107 -0.15 -4.65 3.42
N ASP A 108 -0.93 -5.60 3.94
CA ASP A 108 -1.43 -5.61 5.32
C ASP A 108 -0.33 -5.87 6.36
N GLU A 109 0.66 -6.70 6.03
CA GLU A 109 1.83 -6.91 6.89
C GLU A 109 2.69 -5.65 7.00
N LYS A 110 2.82 -4.85 5.93
CA LYS A 110 3.58 -3.58 5.98
C LYS A 110 2.95 -2.52 6.87
N SER A 111 1.62 -2.56 7.02
CA SER A 111 0.83 -1.70 7.92
C SER A 111 1.02 -2.10 9.41
N THR A 112 1.08 -3.39 9.71
CA THR A 112 1.23 -3.90 11.09
C THR A 112 2.68 -4.12 11.54
N ALA A 113 3.62 -4.33 10.61
CA ALA A 113 5.05 -4.55 10.88
C ALA A 113 5.76 -3.25 11.32
N ASN A 114 5.39 -2.09 10.78
CA ASN A 114 6.01 -0.82 11.18
C ASN A 114 5.75 -0.47 12.67
N PHE A 115 4.62 -0.92 13.24
CA PHE A 115 4.31 -0.70 14.65
C PHE A 115 5.00 -1.71 15.58
N LYS A 116 4.98 -3.00 15.22
CA LYS A 116 5.64 -4.05 16.02
C LYS A 116 7.17 -3.95 15.97
N PHE A 117 7.74 -3.55 14.81
CA PHE A 117 9.17 -3.36 14.67
C PHE A 117 9.64 -2.09 15.39
N GLY A 118 8.90 -0.97 15.29
CA GLY A 118 9.21 0.25 16.02
C GLY A 118 9.17 0.07 17.54
N LEU A 119 8.15 -0.61 18.08
CA LEU A 119 8.04 -0.85 19.52
C LEU A 119 9.11 -1.83 20.02
N LYS A 120 9.37 -2.93 19.29
CA LYS A 120 10.46 -3.85 19.64
C LYS A 120 11.83 -3.17 19.57
N MET A 121 12.07 -2.34 18.56
CA MET A 121 13.33 -1.59 18.42
C MET A 121 13.50 -0.57 19.55
N VAL A 122 12.46 0.17 19.93
CA VAL A 122 12.52 1.11 21.07
C VAL A 122 12.78 0.37 22.38
N ILE A 123 12.14 -0.79 22.60
CA ILE A 123 12.38 -1.63 23.78
C ILE A 123 13.83 -2.16 23.77
N SER A 124 14.32 -2.68 22.65
CA SER A 124 15.69 -3.19 22.53
C SER A 124 16.75 -2.10 22.70
N ILE A 125 16.55 -0.90 22.15
CA ILE A 125 17.43 0.25 22.35
C ILE A 125 17.41 0.68 23.82
N SER A 126 16.23 0.72 24.46
CA SER A 126 16.12 1.09 25.88
C SER A 126 16.82 0.08 26.79
N ILE A 127 16.73 -1.22 26.49
CA ILE A 127 17.44 -2.28 27.20
C ILE A 127 18.95 -2.20 26.96
N LEU A 128 19.38 -1.92 25.73
CA LEU A 128 20.80 -1.77 25.39
C LEU A 128 21.42 -0.56 26.07
N VAL A 129 20.74 0.59 26.05
CA VAL A 129 21.20 1.81 26.73
C VAL A 129 21.16 1.64 28.26
N GLY A 130 20.11 1.01 28.80
CA GLY A 130 20.00 0.70 30.23
C GLY A 130 21.07 -0.26 30.73
N SER A 131 21.41 -1.29 29.94
CA SER A 131 22.47 -2.24 30.29
C SER A 131 23.86 -1.59 30.18
N LEU A 132 24.11 -0.79 29.14
CA LEU A 132 25.37 -0.06 28.98
C LEU A 132 25.59 0.97 30.10
N ALA A 133 24.54 1.63 30.58
CA ALA A 133 24.60 2.54 31.72
C ALA A 133 24.95 1.81 33.05
N CYS A 134 24.45 0.59 33.25
CA CYS A 134 24.81 -0.25 34.40
C CYS A 134 26.27 -0.73 34.36
N PHE A 135 26.84 -0.97 33.16
CA PHE A 135 28.23 -1.41 33.01
C PHE A 135 29.26 -0.29 33.14
N LEU A 136 28.89 0.96 32.83
CA LEU A 136 29.82 2.09 32.81
C LEU A 136 29.97 2.81 34.16
N SER A 137 29.42 2.26 35.25
CA SER A 137 29.60 2.80 36.61
C SER A 137 29.16 4.25 36.81
N TYR A 138 28.36 4.80 35.89
CA TYR A 138 27.76 6.12 36.04
C TYR A 138 26.40 5.95 36.70
N ASN A 139 26.35 6.36 37.98
CA ASN A 139 25.17 6.58 38.82
C ASN A 139 23.85 6.02 38.25
N VAL A 140 23.45 4.84 38.77
CA VAL A 140 22.19 4.12 38.47
C VAL A 140 20.96 5.04 38.40
N ILE A 141 20.97 6.16 39.12
CA ILE A 141 19.97 7.24 39.10
C ILE A 141 19.72 7.78 37.68
N PHE A 142 20.77 7.98 36.86
CA PHE A 142 20.61 8.46 35.48
C PHE A 142 19.93 7.43 34.58
N GLY A 143 20.19 6.14 34.79
CA GLY A 143 19.49 5.06 34.06
C GLY A 143 17.99 5.02 34.37
N ILE A 144 17.62 5.23 35.64
CA ILE A 144 16.22 5.30 36.08
C ILE A 144 15.52 6.54 35.50
N ILE A 145 16.18 7.69 35.47
CA ILE A 145 15.63 8.91 34.86
C ILE A 145 15.37 8.71 33.36
N PHE A 146 16.30 8.07 32.63
CA PHE A 146 16.11 7.78 31.21
C PHE A 146 14.93 6.81 30.96
N LEU A 147 14.76 5.79 31.80
CA LEU A 147 13.61 4.88 31.72
C LEU A 147 12.28 5.60 32.01
N LEU A 148 12.25 6.49 33.00
CA LEU A 148 11.05 7.26 33.33
C LEU A 148 10.69 8.26 32.22
N VAL A 149 11.67 8.99 31.67
CA VAL A 149 11.45 9.93 30.56
C VAL A 149 10.98 9.18 29.31
N GLY A 150 11.61 8.05 28.97
CA GLY A 150 11.19 7.20 27.85
C GLY A 150 9.76 6.68 28.01
N GLY A 151 9.41 6.22 29.22
CA GLY A 151 8.05 5.75 29.55
C GLY A 151 6.99 6.86 29.44
N VAL A 152 7.28 8.06 29.95
CA VAL A 152 6.38 9.22 29.86
C VAL A 152 6.16 9.68 28.42
N LEU A 153 7.21 9.67 27.58
CA LEU A 153 7.10 9.98 26.15
C LEU A 153 6.23 8.96 25.41
N LEU A 154 6.37 7.66 25.73
CA LEU A 154 5.53 6.61 25.16
C LEU A 154 4.05 6.80 25.55
N ILE A 155 3.76 7.04 26.83
CA ILE A 155 2.40 7.28 27.31
C ILE A 155 1.79 8.54 26.68
N SER A 156 2.56 9.62 26.57
CA SER A 156 2.11 10.88 25.96
C SER A 156 1.79 10.72 24.47
N THR A 157 2.60 9.94 23.75
CA THR A 157 2.39 9.65 22.33
C THR A 157 1.12 8.80 22.11
N VAL A 158 0.89 7.81 22.98
CA VAL A 158 -0.31 6.97 22.96
C VAL A 158 -1.56 7.77 23.34
N ALA A 159 -1.47 8.63 24.36
CA ALA A 159 -2.58 9.45 24.82
C ALA A 159 -3.02 10.50 23.79
N LYS A 160 -2.07 11.14 23.08
CA LYS A 160 -2.37 12.11 22.03
C LYS A 160 -3.15 11.48 20.87
N ARG A 161 -2.72 10.29 20.41
CA ARG A 161 -3.43 9.57 19.33
C ARG A 161 -4.82 9.07 19.71
N LYS A 162 -5.08 8.77 20.99
CA LYS A 162 -6.42 8.40 21.46
C LYS A 162 -7.41 9.59 21.46
N LYS A 163 -6.89 10.82 21.48
CA LYS A 163 -7.68 12.05 21.39
C LYS A 163 -7.97 12.43 19.92
N ASP A 164 -7.06 12.13 19.01
CA ASP A 164 -7.22 12.42 17.57
C ASP A 164 -8.15 11.41 16.85
N ASN A 165 -8.47 10.28 17.49
CA ASN A 165 -9.41 9.25 17.00
C ASN A 165 -10.81 9.33 17.66
N LYS A 166 -11.21 10.49 18.20
CA LYS A 166 -12.56 10.81 18.69
C LYS A 166 -13.08 12.05 17.99
#